data_AF-A0A961XVE6-F1
#
_entry.id   AF-A0A961XVE6-F1
#
_cell.length_a   1.000
_cell.length_b   1.000
_cell.length_c   1.000
_cell.angle_alpha   90.00
_cell.angle_beta   90.00
_cell.angle_gamma   90.00
#
_symmetry.space_group_name_H-M   'P 1'
#
loop_
_entity.id
_entity.type
_entity.pdbx_description
1 polymer ?
#
loop_
_entity_poly.entity_id
_entity_poly.type
_entity_poly.pdbx_seq_one_letter_code
_entity_poly.pdbx_strand_id
1 'polypeptide(L)' 'VCSMARAQNPDSGDSQFFICFEDARFLDRQYTVWGKVVEGMENVDQIKRGEPVSDPDSIVSLKVAADV' A
#
# COMPACT_ATOMS: atom_id res chain seq x y z
N VAL A 1 7.92 1.44 -0.23
CA VAL A 1 7.71 0.19 -1.03
C VAL A 1 6.23 -0.10 -1.09
N CYS A 2 5.72 -0.66 -2.20
CA CYS A 2 4.33 -1.11 -2.34
C CYS A 2 4.26 -2.65 -2.28
N SER A 3 3.39 -3.18 -1.43
CA SER A 3 3.29 -4.62 -1.17
C SER A 3 1.84 -5.06 -0.95
N MET A 4 1.55 -6.34 -1.15
CA MET A 4 0.22 -6.92 -0.89
C MET A 4 0.00 -7.16 0.59
N ALA A 5 -1.17 -6.79 1.12
CA ALA A 5 -1.62 -7.24 2.43
C ALA A 5 -2.17 -8.67 2.34
N ARG A 6 -2.14 -9.41 3.46
CA ARG A 6 -2.69 -10.77 3.57
C ARG A 6 -3.14 -11.06 4.99
N ALA A 7 -4.01 -12.05 5.13
CA ALA A 7 -4.32 -12.69 6.40
C ALA A 7 -3.18 -13.64 6.81
N GLN A 8 -3.43 -14.54 7.77
CA GLN A 8 -2.42 -15.48 8.26
C GLN A 8 -1.99 -16.51 7.20
N ASN A 9 -2.88 -16.88 6.28
CA ASN A 9 -2.51 -17.76 5.16
C ASN A 9 -1.61 -16.97 4.18
N PRO A 10 -0.38 -17.44 3.90
CA PRO A 10 0.55 -16.77 2.97
C PRO A 10 -0.04 -16.50 1.58
N ASP A 11 -0.93 -17.38 1.10
CA ASP A 11 -1.53 -17.30 -0.23
C ASP A 11 -2.88 -16.56 -0.24
N SER A 12 -3.20 -15.80 0.82
CA SER A 12 -4.47 -15.08 0.93
C SER A 12 -4.45 -13.64 0.40
N GLY A 13 -3.36 -13.22 -0.24
CA GLY A 13 -3.30 -11.90 -0.87
C GLY A 13 -4.31 -11.82 -2.00
N ASP A 14 -5.10 -10.73 -2.05
CA ASP A 14 -6.15 -10.52 -3.04
C ASP A 14 -6.09 -9.09 -3.59
N SER A 15 -6.84 -8.16 -2.98
CA SER A 15 -7.01 -6.79 -3.47
C SER A 15 -6.40 -5.71 -2.56
N GLN A 16 -6.17 -6.05 -1.29
CA GLN A 16 -5.62 -5.11 -0.31
C GLN A 16 -4.10 -4.98 -0.49
N PHE A 17 -3.61 -3.74 -0.56
CA PHE A 17 -2.19 -3.42 -0.62
C PHE A 17 -1.86 -2.36 0.43
N PHE A 18 -0.57 -2.19 0.71
CA PHE A 18 -0.05 -1.14 1.56
C PHE A 18 1.19 -0.49 0.98
N ILE A 19 1.46 0.73 1.41
CA ILE A 19 2.68 1.49 1.10
C ILE A 19 3.40 1.73 2.42
N CYS A 20 4.67 1.31 2.51
CA CYS A 20 5.48 1.62 3.69
C CYS A 20 5.88 3.10 3.70
N PHE A 21 5.57 3.81 4.78
CA PHE A 21 6.05 5.19 5.02
C PHE A 21 7.57 5.26 5.20
N GLU A 22 8.15 4.26 5.87
CA GLU A 22 9.58 4.16 6.16
C GLU A 22 10.10 2.75 5.88
N ASP A 23 11.39 2.52 6.12
CA ASP A 23 12.03 1.21 5.99
C ASP A 23 11.39 0.18 6.93
N ALA A 24 10.81 -0.88 6.35
CA ALA A 24 10.10 -1.93 7.08
C ALA A 24 10.71 -3.33 6.84
N ARG A 25 12.02 -3.46 7.04
CA ARG A 25 12.78 -4.72 6.76
C ARG A 25 12.28 -5.95 7.52
N PHE A 26 11.54 -5.76 8.61
CA PHE A 26 10.90 -6.85 9.34
C PHE A 26 9.81 -7.57 8.53
N LEU A 27 9.32 -6.96 7.45
CA LEU A 27 8.34 -7.54 6.51
C LEU A 27 9.01 -8.35 5.37
N ASP A 28 10.33 -8.28 5.25
CA ASP A 28 11.07 -8.93 4.17
C ASP A 28 10.84 -10.44 4.18
N ARG A 29 10.59 -11.01 2.98
CA ARG A 29 10.26 -12.43 2.79
C ARG A 29 8.95 -12.89 3.47
N GLN A 30 8.15 -11.98 4.00
CA GLN A 30 6.85 -12.28 4.61
C GLN A 30 5.64 -11.76 3.82
N TYR A 31 5.87 -10.80 2.92
CA TYR A 31 4.86 -10.16 2.08
C TYR A 31 5.35 -10.02 0.64
N THR A 32 4.40 -9.98 -0.30
CA THR A 32 4.66 -9.90 -1.74
C THR A 32 4.82 -8.45 -2.18
N VAL A 33 6.07 -8.02 -2.34
CA VAL A 33 6.41 -6.73 -2.93
C VAL A 33 6.12 -6.74 -4.43
N TRP A 34 5.40 -5.73 -4.92
CA TRP A 34 5.05 -5.60 -6.34
C TRP A 34 5.48 -4.28 -6.96
N GLY A 35 5.87 -3.28 -6.17
CA GLY A 35 6.24 -1.99 -6.73
C GLY A 35 6.89 -1.01 -5.74
N LYS A 36 7.11 0.20 -6.23
CA LYS A 36 7.60 1.33 -5.44
C LYS A 36 6.91 2.61 -5.93
N VAL A 37 6.67 3.53 -5.00
CA VAL A 37 6.29 4.91 -5.33
C VAL A 37 7.52 5.57 -5.97
N VAL A 38 7.36 6.08 -7.19
CA VAL A 38 8.43 6.77 -7.92
C VAL A 38 8.36 8.29 -7.75
N GLU A 39 7.16 8.83 -7.52
CA GLU A 39 6.85 10.25 -7.31
C GLU A 39 5.63 10.37 -6.38
N GLY A 40 5.50 11.48 -5.63
CA GLY A 40 4.32 11.77 -4.83
C GLY A 40 4.25 11.08 -3.46
N MET A 41 5.38 10.65 -2.89
CA MET A 41 5.43 10.02 -1.56
C MET A 41 4.97 10.99 -0.45
N GLU A 42 5.19 12.28 -0.62
CA GLU A 42 4.73 13.34 0.27
C GLU A 42 3.19 13.40 0.40
N ASN A 43 2.44 12.91 -0.60
CA ASN A 43 0.99 12.78 -0.52
C ASN A 43 0.58 11.55 0.28
N VAL A 44 1.35 10.45 0.18
CA VAL A 44 1.15 9.25 0.98
C VAL A 44 1.30 9.59 2.46
N ASP A 45 2.33 10.37 2.82
CA ASP A 45 2.58 10.78 4.20
C ASP A 45 1.45 11.62 4.84
N GLN A 46 0.61 12.25 4.01
CA GLN A 46 -0.53 13.07 4.44
C GLN A 46 -1.81 12.26 4.66
N ILE A 47 -1.85 10.98 4.29
CA ILE A 47 -3.03 10.12 4.49
C ILE A 47 -3.38 10.06 5.99
N LYS A 48 -4.67 10.24 6.31
CA LYS A 48 -5.18 10.25 7.69
C LYS A 48 -4.82 8.93 8.40
N ARG A 49 -4.26 9.06 9.60
CA ARG A 49 -3.81 7.92 10.43
C ARG A 49 -4.85 7.52 11.47
N GLY A 50 -4.96 6.22 11.78
CA GLY A 50 -5.84 5.68 12.80
C GLY A 50 -6.26 4.23 12.55
N GLU A 51 -6.70 3.53 13.60
CA GLU A 51 -7.15 2.13 13.53
C GLU A 51 -8.43 1.93 14.36
N PRO A 52 -9.64 1.98 13.77
CA PRO A 52 -9.93 2.45 12.41
C PRO A 52 -9.92 3.98 12.31
N VAL A 53 -9.64 4.51 11.11
CA VAL A 53 -9.82 5.94 10.80
C VAL A 53 -11.32 6.25 10.70
N SER A 54 -11.80 7.32 11.34
CA SER A 54 -13.23 7.69 11.31
C SER A 54 -13.72 8.21 9.95
N ASP A 55 -12.85 8.89 9.19
CA ASP A 55 -13.12 9.45 7.86
C ASP A 55 -11.91 9.21 6.95
N PRO A 56 -11.68 7.97 6.48
CA PRO A 56 -10.49 7.62 5.70
C PRO A 56 -10.47 8.32 4.34
N ASP A 57 -9.27 8.66 3.86
CA ASP A 57 -9.08 9.11 2.48
C ASP A 57 -9.40 7.99 1.48
N SER A 58 -9.71 8.35 0.24
CA SER A 58 -10.14 7.40 -0.79
C SER A 58 -9.33 7.51 -2.08
N ILE A 59 -9.14 6.38 -2.76
CA ILE A 59 -8.61 6.35 -4.12
C ILE A 59 -9.74 6.77 -5.05
N VAL A 60 -9.74 8.04 -5.47
CA VAL A 60 -10.76 8.61 -6.35
C VAL A 60 -10.68 8.01 -7.77
N SER A 61 -9.47 7.74 -8.25
CA SER A 61 -9.23 7.09 -9.53
C SER A 61 -7.90 6.35 -9.54
N LEU A 62 -7.82 5.24 -10.26
CA LEU A 62 -6.59 4.50 -10.51
C LEU A 62 -6.53 4.18 -12.00
N LYS A 63 -5.38 4.43 -12.62
CA LYS A 63 -5.17 4.23 -14.06
C LYS A 63 -3.82 3.58 -14.31
N VAL A 64 -3.75 2.71 -15.31
CA VAL A 64 -2.48 2.18 -15.83
C VAL A 64 -1.97 3.15 -16.88
N ALA A 65 -0.68 3.45 -16.88
CA ALA A 65 -0.07 4.42 -17.80
C ALA A 65 -0.24 4.07 -19.29
N ALA A 66 -0.54 2.81 -19.62
CA ALA A 66 -0.85 2.39 -20.99
C ALA A 66 -2.30 2.63 -21.40
N ASP A 67 -3.21 2.88 -20.45
CA ASP A 67 -4.65 3.10 -20.67
C ASP A 67 -5.01 4.60 -20.70
N VAL A 68 -4.00 5.48 -20.72
CA VAL A 68 -4.15 6.96 -20.73
C VAL A 68 -3.61 7.60 -21.99
#